data_AF-Q05CL2-F1
#
_entry.id   AF-Q05CL2-F1
#
_cell.length_a   1.000
_cell.length_b   1.000
_cell.length_c   1.000
_cell.angle_alpha   90.00
_cell.angle_beta   90.00
_cell.angle_gamma   90.00
#
_symmetry.space_group_name_H-M   'P 1'
#
loop_
_entity.id
_entity.type
_entity.pdbx_description
1 polymer ?
#
loop_
_entity_poly.entity_id
_entity_poly.type
_entity_poly.pdbx_seq_one_letter_code
_entity_poly.pdbx_strand_id
1 'polypeptide(L)'
;MQQEPQQQDEFWRQYGGGSPCVSQPCLNNGTCEDHIRSYSCTCSPGYEGKTCAMAKNECHLERTDGCQHFCHPGQSSYMCSCAKGYKLGKDQKSCGPSDKCACGALTSEHIRMTKSSQSQPSFPWQVRLTNSEGEDFCAGVLLQEDFVLTTAKCSLLHSNISVKANVDQRIRIKSTHVHMRYDEESGENDVSLLQLEEPLQCPSSGLPVCVPERDFAEHVLIPGTEGLLSGWMLNGTHLATTPMLLSVTQADGEECGQTLNVTVTTRTSCEKGSVVMGPWVEGSVVTREHKGTWFLTGILGSPPPPGQSQMLLLTAVPRYSMWFKQIMK
;
A
#
# COMPACT_ATOMS: atom_id res chain seq x y z
N MET A 1 68.56 -28.65 -0.28
CA MET A 1 67.73 -28.71 -1.50
C MET A 1 66.41 -28.03 -1.18
N GLN A 2 66.23 -26.82 -1.70
CA GLN A 2 65.01 -26.02 -1.62
C GLN A 2 64.24 -26.24 -2.94
N GLN A 3 62.98 -26.69 -2.85
CA GLN A 3 61.93 -26.79 -3.90
C GLN A 3 60.81 -27.64 -3.25
N GLU A 4 59.51 -27.29 -3.16
CA GLU A 4 58.65 -26.33 -3.87
C GLU A 4 57.55 -25.79 -2.93
N PRO A 5 57.41 -24.46 -2.74
CA PRO A 5 56.20 -23.87 -2.13
C PRO A 5 55.02 -23.76 -3.11
N GLN A 6 55.25 -24.00 -4.41
CA GLN A 6 54.31 -23.65 -5.48
C GLN A 6 53.13 -24.63 -5.64
N GLN A 7 53.26 -25.89 -5.20
CA GLN A 7 52.18 -26.88 -5.37
C GLN A 7 51.06 -26.75 -4.32
N GLN A 8 51.30 -26.08 -3.19
CA GLN A 8 50.29 -25.91 -2.15
C GLN A 8 49.29 -24.79 -2.48
N ASP A 9 49.71 -23.79 -3.27
CA ASP A 9 48.87 -22.65 -3.69
C ASP A 9 47.90 -23.01 -4.82
N GLU A 10 48.27 -23.89 -5.75
CA GLU A 10 47.36 -24.36 -6.82
C GLU A 10 46.27 -25.29 -6.29
N PHE A 11 46.59 -26.12 -5.28
CA PHE A 11 45.62 -26.97 -4.60
C PHE A 11 44.49 -26.17 -3.96
N TRP A 12 44.79 -25.05 -3.29
CA TRP A 12 43.77 -24.15 -2.72
C TRP A 12 43.02 -23.34 -3.78
N ARG A 13 43.62 -23.04 -4.94
CA ARG A 13 42.89 -22.41 -6.06
C ARG A 13 41.86 -23.34 -6.70
N GLN A 14 42.14 -24.65 -6.74
CA GLN A 14 41.25 -25.64 -7.35
C GLN A 14 40.17 -26.17 -6.38
N TYR A 15 40.46 -26.25 -5.07
CA TYR A 15 39.54 -26.78 -4.05
C TYR A 15 38.96 -25.75 -3.07
N GLY A 16 39.50 -24.53 -3.02
CA GLY A 16 39.11 -23.49 -2.07
C GLY A 16 37.98 -22.56 -2.54
N GLY A 17 37.63 -22.56 -3.84
CA GLY A 17 36.81 -21.49 -4.42
C GLY A 17 37.61 -20.18 -4.43
N GLY A 18 37.85 -19.59 -5.59
CA GLY A 18 38.66 -18.37 -5.69
C GLY A 18 38.20 -17.28 -4.71
N SER A 19 39.15 -16.46 -4.24
CA SER A 19 38.92 -15.31 -3.36
C SER A 19 37.68 -14.52 -3.81
N PRO A 20 36.58 -14.49 -3.02
CA PRO A 20 35.38 -13.75 -3.38
C PRO A 20 35.64 -12.26 -3.64
N CYS A 21 36.69 -11.69 -3.05
CA CYS A 21 37.10 -10.30 -3.27
C CYS A 21 37.58 -9.98 -4.70
N VAL A 22 37.96 -10.99 -5.51
CA VAL A 22 38.37 -10.78 -6.91
C VAL A 22 37.24 -10.14 -7.74
N SER A 23 35.99 -10.45 -7.42
CA SER A 23 34.80 -9.85 -8.05
C SER A 23 34.57 -8.36 -7.74
N GLN A 24 35.41 -7.77 -6.87
CA GLN A 24 35.26 -6.41 -6.35
C GLN A 24 33.85 -6.13 -5.80
N PRO A 25 33.35 -6.94 -4.85
CA PRO A 25 31.98 -6.83 -4.38
C PRO A 25 31.72 -5.60 -3.48
N CYS A 26 32.78 -4.98 -2.95
CA CYS A 26 32.68 -3.80 -2.09
C CYS A 26 32.73 -2.52 -2.93
N LEU A 27 31.57 -1.88 -3.07
CA LEU A 27 31.39 -0.64 -3.84
C LEU A 27 31.84 0.59 -3.05
N ASN A 28 31.83 1.75 -3.71
CA ASN A 28 32.05 3.07 -3.07
C ASN A 28 33.33 3.13 -2.21
N ASN A 29 34.44 2.62 -2.76
CA ASN A 29 35.74 2.51 -2.08
C ASN A 29 35.68 1.71 -0.76
N GLY A 30 34.81 0.70 -0.67
CA GLY A 30 34.81 -0.25 0.43
C GLY A 30 36.03 -1.17 0.39
N THR A 31 36.58 -1.51 1.55
CA THR A 31 37.68 -2.47 1.67
C THR A 31 37.12 -3.89 1.77
N CYS A 32 37.52 -4.77 0.86
CA CYS A 32 37.11 -6.17 0.87
C CYS A 32 38.05 -7.02 1.73
N GLU A 33 37.47 -7.77 2.64
CA GLU A 33 38.15 -8.77 3.46
C GLU A 33 37.66 -10.16 3.04
N ASP A 34 38.62 -11.00 2.66
CA ASP A 34 38.37 -12.31 2.08
C ASP A 34 38.21 -13.39 3.16
N HIS A 35 37.24 -14.27 2.98
CA HIS A 35 37.05 -15.48 3.79
C HIS A 35 36.93 -16.70 2.87
N ILE A 36 37.19 -17.89 3.42
CA ILE A 36 37.26 -19.18 2.68
C ILE A 36 36.09 -19.41 1.70
N ARG A 37 34.87 -18.91 1.99
CA ARG A 37 33.70 -19.00 1.07
C ARG A 37 32.85 -17.74 1.06
N SER A 38 33.35 -16.63 1.59
CA SER A 38 32.57 -15.40 1.74
C SER A 38 33.47 -14.17 1.76
N TYR A 39 32.88 -12.98 1.81
CA TYR A 39 33.62 -11.73 2.00
C TYR A 39 32.91 -10.87 3.04
N SER A 40 33.66 -9.97 3.68
CA SER A 40 33.14 -8.82 4.42
C SER A 40 33.60 -7.53 3.75
N CYS A 41 32.74 -6.51 3.74
CA CYS A 41 33.11 -5.18 3.28
C CYS A 41 33.21 -4.22 4.47
N THR A 42 34.32 -3.51 4.58
CA THR A 42 34.44 -2.34 5.45
C THR A 42 34.16 -1.09 4.62
N CYS A 43 33.02 -0.46 4.85
CA CYS A 43 32.57 0.66 4.03
C CYS A 43 33.29 1.97 4.36
N SER A 44 33.54 2.77 3.31
CA SER A 44 34.02 4.13 3.46
C SER A 44 33.02 5.00 4.25
N PRO A 45 33.47 6.07 4.92
CA PRO A 45 32.58 6.98 5.63
C PRO A 45 31.43 7.48 4.74
N GLY A 46 30.20 7.40 5.25
CA GLY A 46 28.99 7.77 4.49
C GLY A 46 28.29 6.62 3.78
N TYR A 47 28.90 5.42 3.69
CA TYR A 47 28.30 4.25 3.06
C TYR A 47 28.04 3.09 4.04
N GLU A 48 27.12 2.22 3.68
CA GLU A 48 26.74 1.04 4.46
C GLU A 48 26.14 -0.09 3.58
N GLY A 49 25.76 -1.19 4.22
CA GLY A 49 25.27 -2.39 3.56
C GLY A 49 26.37 -3.42 3.31
N LYS A 50 25.96 -4.64 2.95
CA LYS A 50 26.88 -5.78 2.76
C LYS A 50 27.94 -5.53 1.67
N THR A 51 27.59 -4.73 0.67
CA THR A 51 28.44 -4.36 -0.48
C THR A 51 28.81 -2.88 -0.48
N CYS A 52 28.51 -2.13 0.59
CA CYS A 52 28.72 -0.68 0.65
C CYS A 52 27.98 0.12 -0.45
N ALA A 53 26.93 -0.46 -1.04
CA ALA A 53 26.16 0.17 -2.11
C ALA A 53 25.28 1.34 -1.64
N MET A 54 24.93 1.39 -0.34
CA MET A 54 23.94 2.32 0.19
C MET A 54 24.60 3.52 0.85
N ALA A 55 24.17 4.72 0.50
CA ALA A 55 24.54 5.95 1.19
C ALA A 55 23.70 6.13 2.47
N LYS A 56 24.34 6.56 3.55
CA LYS A 56 23.70 6.72 4.88
C LYS A 56 22.72 7.89 4.97
N ASN A 57 22.85 8.86 4.06
CA ASN A 57 22.00 10.05 3.99
C ASN A 57 20.80 9.88 3.04
N GLU A 58 20.76 8.78 2.28
CA GLU A 58 19.71 8.47 1.33
C GLU A 58 18.78 7.36 1.82
N CYS A 59 17.61 7.27 1.19
CA CYS A 59 16.62 6.22 1.42
C CYS A 59 16.78 5.12 0.38
N HIS A 60 17.18 3.92 0.83
CA HIS A 60 17.33 2.75 -0.03
C HIS A 60 16.26 1.70 0.28
N LEU A 61 15.63 1.17 -0.76
CA LEU A 61 14.55 0.17 -0.67
C LEU A 61 15.04 -1.17 -0.09
N GLU A 62 16.30 -1.51 -0.35
CA GLU A 62 16.94 -2.75 0.11
C GLU A 62 17.31 -2.71 1.61
N ARG A 63 17.17 -1.55 2.26
CA ARG A 63 17.53 -1.38 3.67
C ARG A 63 16.50 -2.02 4.58
N THR A 64 16.86 -3.15 5.20
CA THR A 64 15.97 -3.89 6.12
C THR A 64 15.86 -3.26 7.51
N ASP A 65 16.92 -2.60 7.97
CA ASP A 65 17.01 -1.93 9.28
C ASP A 65 16.68 -0.42 9.22
N GLY A 66 16.00 0.02 8.16
CA GLY A 66 15.60 1.41 7.94
C GLY A 66 14.34 1.84 8.71
N CYS A 67 13.70 2.92 8.25
CA CYS A 67 12.46 3.42 8.82
C CYS A 67 11.34 2.38 8.81
N GLN A 68 10.46 2.41 9.82
CA GLN A 68 9.28 1.54 9.84
C GLN A 68 8.18 1.99 8.86
N HIS A 69 7.97 3.31 8.73
CA HIS A 69 7.03 3.87 7.76
C HIS A 69 7.79 4.67 6.69
N PHE A 70 7.80 6.00 6.76
CA PHE A 70 8.33 6.84 5.70
C PHE A 70 9.79 7.24 5.97
N CYS A 71 10.57 7.35 4.90
CA CYS A 71 11.97 7.74 4.91
C CYS A 71 12.16 9.00 4.07
N HIS A 72 12.90 9.96 4.61
CA HIS A 72 13.26 11.21 3.94
C HIS A 72 14.78 11.33 3.86
N PRO A 73 15.36 11.64 2.68
CA PRO A 73 16.79 11.88 2.57
C PRO A 73 17.19 13.11 3.41
N GLY A 74 18.39 13.08 3.97
CA GLY A 74 18.92 14.16 4.80
C GLY A 74 20.33 14.57 4.41
N GLN A 75 20.90 15.54 5.14
CA GLN A 75 22.25 16.02 4.85
C GLN A 75 23.33 15.05 5.32
N SER A 76 23.21 14.53 6.55
CA SER A 76 24.16 13.58 7.14
C SER A 76 23.61 12.16 7.26
N SER A 77 22.31 12.03 7.53
CA SER A 77 21.60 10.77 7.63
C SER A 77 20.14 10.97 7.21
N TYR A 78 19.48 9.90 6.76
CA TYR A 78 18.05 9.92 6.47
C TYR A 78 17.23 10.13 7.75
N MET A 79 16.02 10.66 7.60
CA MET A 79 15.08 10.91 8.70
C MET A 79 13.82 10.07 8.50
N CYS A 80 13.33 9.48 9.58
CA CYS A 80 12.09 8.71 9.55
C CYS A 80 10.90 9.56 9.97
N SER A 81 9.74 9.28 9.39
CA SER A 81 8.46 9.83 9.84
C SER A 81 7.37 8.74 9.81
N CYS A 82 6.27 8.98 10.52
CA CYS A 82 5.24 7.99 10.75
C CYS A 82 3.89 8.38 10.13
N ALA A 83 3.07 7.38 9.81
CA ALA A 83 1.68 7.54 9.42
C ALA A 83 0.83 8.20 10.53
N LYS A 84 -0.37 8.67 10.16
CA LYS A 84 -1.29 9.38 11.06
C LYS A 84 -1.65 8.51 12.27
N GLY A 85 -1.56 9.09 13.47
CA GLY A 85 -1.84 8.42 14.74
C GLY A 85 -0.69 7.56 15.29
N TYR A 86 0.51 7.69 14.71
CA TYR A 86 1.73 7.06 15.20
C TYR A 86 2.77 8.09 15.64
N LYS A 87 3.60 7.72 16.62
CA LYS A 87 4.76 8.49 17.08
C LYS A 87 6.06 7.76 16.81
N LEU A 88 7.08 8.52 16.44
CA LEU A 88 8.43 8.02 16.22
C LEU A 88 9.05 7.59 17.55
N GLY A 89 9.63 6.38 17.56
CA GLY A 89 10.27 5.77 18.71
C GLY A 89 11.60 6.45 19.08
N LYS A 90 12.13 6.08 20.24
CA LYS A 90 13.44 6.58 20.72
C LYS A 90 14.61 6.18 19.83
N ASP A 91 14.44 5.11 19.07
CA ASP A 91 15.39 4.63 18.05
C ASP A 91 15.39 5.46 16.77
N GLN A 92 14.49 6.47 16.67
CA GLN A 92 14.31 7.32 15.49
C GLN A 92 13.94 6.55 14.21
N LYS A 93 13.45 5.31 14.33
CA LYS A 93 13.12 4.44 13.19
C LYS A 93 11.75 3.79 13.33
N SER A 94 11.41 3.31 14.52
CA SER A 94 10.16 2.60 14.79
C SER A 94 8.99 3.58 14.94
N CYS A 95 7.80 3.15 14.54
CA CYS A 95 6.56 3.90 14.65
C CYS A 95 5.59 3.14 15.57
N GLY A 96 5.34 3.68 16.76
CA GLY A 96 4.38 3.13 17.71
C GLY A 96 3.03 3.84 17.60
N PRO A 97 1.89 3.13 17.62
CA PRO A 97 0.57 3.76 17.62
C PRO A 97 0.41 4.60 18.89
N SER A 98 0.04 5.87 18.74
CA SER A 98 -0.19 6.79 19.86
C SER A 98 -1.65 7.14 20.08
N ASP A 99 -2.46 7.03 19.02
CA ASP A 99 -3.84 7.48 19.01
C ASP A 99 -4.78 6.28 18.84
N LYS A 100 -6.02 6.38 19.36
CA LYS A 100 -7.02 5.30 19.21
C LYS A 100 -7.40 5.06 17.74
N CYS A 101 -7.31 6.10 16.91
CA CYS A 101 -7.52 6.06 15.47
C CYS A 101 -6.20 5.92 14.68
N ALA A 102 -5.16 5.32 15.28
CA ALA A 102 -3.94 5.00 14.54
C ALA A 102 -4.29 4.17 13.30
N CYS A 103 -4.02 4.76 12.13
CA CYS A 103 -4.54 4.21 10.89
C CYS A 103 -3.92 2.84 10.59
N GLY A 104 -4.64 1.96 9.91
CA GLY A 104 -4.09 0.68 9.43
C GLY A 104 -3.62 -0.28 10.52
N ALA A 105 -3.87 0.00 11.80
CA ALA A 105 -3.44 -0.80 12.94
C ALA A 105 -4.44 -1.96 13.19
N LEU A 106 -4.37 -3.02 12.39
CA LEU A 106 -5.17 -4.22 12.65
C LEU A 106 -4.60 -5.01 13.82
N THR A 107 -5.47 -5.43 14.75
CA THR A 107 -5.06 -6.34 15.83
C THR A 107 -4.79 -7.75 15.28
N SER A 108 -3.94 -8.51 15.97
CA SER A 108 -3.64 -9.90 15.60
C SER A 108 -4.89 -10.81 15.56
N GLU A 109 -5.94 -10.43 16.27
CA GLU A 109 -7.24 -11.10 16.27
C GLU A 109 -8.01 -10.86 14.96
N HIS A 110 -8.05 -9.62 14.44
CA HIS A 110 -8.61 -9.32 13.12
C HIS A 110 -7.86 -10.06 12.00
N ILE A 111 -6.53 -10.16 12.10
CA ILE A 111 -5.69 -10.89 11.13
C ILE A 111 -5.92 -12.42 11.20
N ARG A 112 -6.24 -12.97 12.39
CA ARG A 112 -6.62 -14.38 12.53
C ARG A 112 -8.00 -14.67 11.98
N MET A 113 -8.95 -13.75 12.18
CA MET A 113 -10.31 -13.87 11.65
C MET A 113 -10.35 -13.81 10.13
N THR A 114 -9.52 -12.97 9.49
CA THR A 114 -9.41 -12.94 8.02
C THR A 114 -8.78 -14.19 7.40
N LYS A 115 -8.03 -14.98 8.18
CA LYS A 115 -7.41 -16.24 7.75
C LYS A 115 -8.23 -17.48 8.11
N SER A 116 -9.27 -17.34 8.93
CA SER A 116 -10.14 -18.42 9.38
C SER A 116 -11.30 -18.60 8.39
N SER A 117 -11.46 -19.81 7.85
CA SER A 117 -12.56 -20.22 6.97
C SER A 117 -13.96 -20.12 7.61
N GLN A 118 -14.09 -19.77 8.90
CA GLN A 118 -15.35 -19.76 9.65
C GLN A 118 -15.75 -18.38 10.20
N SER A 119 -14.94 -17.34 10.01
CA SER A 119 -15.24 -15.97 10.47
C SER A 119 -15.12 -14.96 9.34
N GLN A 120 -16.14 -14.12 9.17
CA GLN A 120 -16.26 -13.15 8.08
C GLN A 120 -15.10 -12.14 8.13
N PRO A 121 -14.32 -11.98 7.04
CA PRO A 121 -13.26 -10.99 7.00
C PRO A 121 -13.88 -9.59 6.95
N SER A 122 -13.83 -8.86 8.07
CA SER A 122 -14.28 -7.46 8.14
C SER A 122 -13.07 -6.56 8.32
N PHE A 123 -12.89 -5.61 7.41
CA PHE A 123 -11.90 -4.56 7.59
C PHE A 123 -12.57 -3.32 8.19
N PRO A 124 -12.01 -2.75 9.27
CA PRO A 124 -12.64 -1.68 10.04
C PRO A 124 -12.68 -0.33 9.30
N TRP A 125 -12.00 -0.21 8.16
CA TRP A 125 -12.05 0.97 7.30
C TRP A 125 -13.09 0.87 6.17
N GLN A 126 -13.68 -0.29 5.91
CA GLN A 126 -14.64 -0.45 4.83
C GLN A 126 -16.00 0.12 5.22
N VAL A 127 -16.60 0.89 4.33
CA VAL A 127 -17.93 1.45 4.55
C VAL A 127 -18.82 1.31 3.32
N ARG A 128 -20.14 1.32 3.54
CA ARG A 128 -21.15 1.31 2.48
C ARG A 128 -21.77 2.69 2.32
N LEU A 129 -21.98 3.10 1.08
CA LEU A 129 -22.71 4.31 0.73
C LEU A 129 -24.15 3.95 0.41
N THR A 130 -25.07 4.70 1.01
CA THR A 130 -26.48 4.34 1.05
C THR A 130 -27.35 5.55 0.72
N ASN A 131 -28.39 5.33 -0.07
CA ASN A 131 -29.28 6.39 -0.52
C ASN A 131 -30.41 6.66 0.51
N SER A 132 -31.29 7.60 0.18
CA SER A 132 -32.45 7.98 0.99
C SER A 132 -33.44 6.84 1.23
N GLU A 133 -33.50 5.87 0.32
CA GLU A 133 -34.42 4.73 0.39
C GLU A 133 -33.91 3.60 1.29
N GLY A 134 -32.65 3.65 1.72
CA GLY A 134 -32.05 2.58 2.53
C GLY A 134 -31.08 1.70 1.76
N GLU A 135 -31.04 1.83 0.44
CA GLU A 135 -30.31 0.94 -0.45
C GLU A 135 -28.83 1.29 -0.49
N ASP A 136 -27.99 0.26 -0.37
CA ASP A 136 -26.56 0.40 -0.52
C ASP A 136 -26.23 0.36 -2.02
N PHE A 137 -25.42 1.31 -2.52
CA PHE A 137 -25.16 1.47 -3.97
C PHE A 137 -23.66 1.52 -4.32
N CYS A 138 -22.82 2.01 -3.41
CA CYS A 138 -21.37 2.08 -3.61
C CYS A 138 -20.62 1.72 -2.33
N ALA A 139 -19.32 1.49 -2.47
CA ALA A 139 -18.39 1.30 -1.37
C ALA A 139 -17.56 2.57 -1.11
N GLY A 140 -16.95 2.63 0.06
CA GLY A 140 -15.97 3.65 0.39
C GLY A 140 -14.99 3.14 1.44
N VAL A 141 -14.00 3.97 1.74
CA VAL A 141 -12.95 3.66 2.71
C VAL A 141 -12.73 4.82 3.67
N LEU A 142 -12.62 4.52 4.95
CA LEU A 142 -12.38 5.49 6.01
C LEU A 142 -10.91 5.92 6.00
N LEU A 143 -10.64 7.22 5.83
CA LEU A 143 -9.29 7.80 5.90
C LEU A 143 -9.00 8.50 7.23
N GLN A 144 -10.02 9.04 7.87
CA GLN A 144 -10.01 9.63 9.21
C GLN A 144 -11.34 9.33 9.89
N GLU A 145 -11.47 9.59 11.18
CA GLU A 145 -12.73 9.39 11.94
C GLU A 145 -13.96 10.08 11.33
N ASP A 146 -13.79 11.16 10.58
CA ASP A 146 -14.86 11.94 9.95
C ASP A 146 -14.74 12.06 8.42
N PHE A 147 -13.83 11.31 7.77
CA PHE A 147 -13.64 11.37 6.31
C PHE A 147 -13.63 9.99 5.66
N VAL A 148 -14.51 9.85 4.65
CA VAL A 148 -14.60 8.68 3.78
C VAL A 148 -14.15 9.07 2.37
N LEU A 149 -13.35 8.21 1.75
CA LEU A 149 -12.96 8.31 0.35
C LEU A 149 -13.76 7.33 -0.49
N THR A 150 -14.24 7.78 -1.64
CA THR A 150 -14.94 6.97 -2.65
C THR A 150 -14.69 7.57 -4.05
N THR A 151 -15.32 7.02 -5.08
CA THR A 151 -15.25 7.58 -6.44
C THR A 151 -16.10 8.85 -6.56
N ALA A 152 -15.74 9.75 -7.47
CA ALA A 152 -16.53 10.94 -7.75
C ALA A 152 -17.91 10.54 -8.29
N LYS A 153 -17.94 9.57 -9.20
CA LYS A 153 -19.17 8.99 -9.74
C LYS A 153 -20.12 8.54 -8.63
N CYS A 154 -19.66 7.73 -7.67
CA CYS A 154 -20.47 7.32 -6.53
C CYS A 154 -21.01 8.50 -5.72
N SER A 155 -20.19 9.52 -5.48
CA SER A 155 -20.60 10.68 -4.69
C SER A 155 -21.63 11.59 -5.39
N LEU A 156 -21.77 11.45 -6.71
CA LEU A 156 -22.66 12.26 -7.54
C LEU A 156 -23.96 11.53 -7.93
N LEU A 157 -24.05 10.21 -7.72
CA LEU A 157 -25.24 9.40 -8.05
C LEU A 157 -26.50 9.83 -7.27
N HIS A 158 -26.34 10.24 -6.01
CA HIS A 158 -27.44 10.61 -5.13
C HIS A 158 -27.15 11.91 -4.39
N SER A 159 -28.17 12.74 -4.21
CA SER A 159 -28.06 14.00 -3.47
C SER A 159 -28.01 13.82 -1.95
N ASN A 160 -28.63 12.75 -1.43
CA ASN A 160 -28.67 12.46 0.00
C ASN A 160 -28.03 11.10 0.28
N ILE A 161 -26.74 11.14 0.61
CA ILE A 161 -25.92 9.97 0.87
C ILE A 161 -25.75 9.82 2.39
N SER A 162 -25.78 8.58 2.86
CA SER A 162 -25.37 8.23 4.22
C SER A 162 -24.39 7.06 4.20
N VAL A 163 -23.48 7.04 5.15
CA VAL A 163 -22.44 6.02 5.31
C VAL A 163 -22.87 5.01 6.38
N LYS A 164 -22.69 3.72 6.10
CA LYS A 164 -22.80 2.63 7.08
C LYS A 164 -21.43 1.97 7.25
N ALA A 165 -20.81 2.12 8.42
CA ALA A 165 -19.57 1.41 8.78
C ALA A 165 -19.86 0.05 9.43
N ASN A 166 -21.00 -0.07 10.10
CA ASN A 166 -21.56 -1.30 10.66
C ASN A 166 -23.06 -1.38 10.34
N VAL A 167 -23.73 -2.48 10.71
CA VAL A 167 -25.14 -2.71 10.36
C VAL A 167 -26.08 -1.69 11.01
N ASP A 168 -25.74 -1.21 12.21
CA ASP A 168 -26.65 -0.46 13.07
C ASP A 168 -26.45 1.07 13.03
N GLN A 169 -25.35 1.55 12.46
CA GLN A 169 -24.98 2.97 12.46
C GLN A 169 -24.98 3.54 11.05
N ARG A 170 -25.92 4.47 10.81
CA ARG A 170 -26.00 5.29 9.59
C ARG A 170 -25.63 6.73 9.92
N ILE A 171 -24.59 7.24 9.26
CA ILE A 171 -24.07 8.60 9.47
C ILE A 171 -24.31 9.41 8.20
N ARG A 172 -24.84 10.62 8.32
CA ARG A 172 -25.09 11.51 7.18
C ARG A 172 -23.80 12.19 6.72
N ILE A 173 -23.79 12.61 5.46
CA ILE A 173 -22.71 13.41 4.90
C ILE A 173 -22.99 14.88 5.16
N LYS A 174 -22.02 15.56 5.78
CA LYS A 174 -22.01 17.01 6.00
C LYS A 174 -21.62 17.77 4.74
N SER A 175 -20.58 17.31 4.04
CA SER A 175 -20.11 17.90 2.79
C SER A 175 -19.45 16.87 1.89
N THR A 176 -19.60 17.07 0.58
CA THR A 176 -18.99 16.27 -0.47
C THR A 176 -17.93 17.12 -1.18
N HIS A 177 -16.71 16.59 -1.28
CA HIS A 177 -15.57 17.24 -1.93
C HIS A 177 -15.12 16.39 -3.12
N VAL A 178 -15.72 16.64 -4.28
CA VAL A 178 -15.27 16.05 -5.55
C VAL A 178 -13.94 16.67 -5.96
N HIS A 179 -13.01 15.87 -6.48
CA HIS A 179 -11.73 16.39 -6.94
C HIS A 179 -11.92 17.47 -8.01
N MET A 180 -11.23 18.61 -7.84
CA MET A 180 -11.40 19.81 -8.68
C MET A 180 -11.06 19.64 -10.17
N ARG A 181 -10.47 18.50 -10.56
CA ARG A 181 -10.14 18.13 -11.94
C ARG A 181 -10.83 16.83 -12.38
N TYR A 182 -11.89 16.44 -11.68
CA TYR A 182 -12.70 15.31 -12.10
C TYR A 182 -13.32 15.61 -13.47
N ASP A 183 -13.23 14.65 -14.36
CA ASP A 183 -13.82 14.70 -15.69
C ASP A 183 -14.64 13.42 -15.92
N GLU A 184 -15.95 13.59 -16.12
CA GLU A 184 -16.89 12.47 -16.20
C GLU A 184 -16.76 11.68 -17.50
N GLU A 185 -16.37 12.34 -18.61
CA GLU A 185 -16.26 11.70 -19.93
C GLU A 185 -15.04 10.80 -20.00
N SER A 186 -13.88 11.29 -19.54
CA SER A 186 -12.63 10.52 -19.51
C SER A 186 -12.53 9.58 -18.30
N GLY A 187 -13.28 9.85 -17.23
CA GLY A 187 -13.13 9.17 -15.94
C GLY A 187 -11.84 9.56 -15.20
N GLU A 188 -11.14 10.61 -15.64
CA GLU A 188 -9.94 11.08 -14.95
C GLU A 188 -10.28 11.72 -13.61
N ASN A 189 -9.42 11.45 -12.61
CA ASN A 189 -9.56 11.98 -11.26
C ASN A 189 -10.89 11.64 -10.57
N ASP A 190 -11.41 10.45 -10.83
CA ASP A 190 -12.63 9.89 -10.23
C ASP A 190 -12.45 9.57 -8.73
N VAL A 191 -12.31 10.62 -7.91
CA VAL A 191 -12.18 10.54 -6.45
C VAL A 191 -12.97 11.65 -5.76
N SER A 192 -13.57 11.33 -4.63
CA SER A 192 -14.35 12.24 -3.80
C SER A 192 -14.17 11.94 -2.32
N LEU A 193 -14.04 13.00 -1.52
CA LEU A 193 -14.00 12.92 -0.06
C LEU A 193 -15.35 13.33 0.51
N LEU A 194 -15.92 12.49 1.36
CA LEU A 194 -17.17 12.72 2.06
C LEU A 194 -16.86 13.02 3.52
N GLN A 195 -17.20 14.22 3.98
CA GLN A 195 -17.11 14.58 5.39
C GLN A 195 -18.37 14.10 6.12
N LEU A 196 -18.19 13.36 7.21
CA LEU A 196 -19.27 12.88 8.05
C LEU A 196 -19.83 14.01 8.94
N GLU A 197 -21.13 13.96 9.24
CA GLU A 197 -21.75 14.89 10.20
C GLU A 197 -21.25 14.65 11.63
N GLU A 198 -20.98 13.38 11.98
CA GLU A 198 -20.44 12.97 13.28
C GLU A 198 -19.23 12.04 13.07
N PRO A 199 -18.15 12.20 13.85
CA PRO A 199 -16.98 11.34 13.76
C PRO A 199 -17.27 9.94 14.31
N LEU A 200 -16.68 8.93 13.67
CA LEU A 200 -16.69 7.55 14.12
C LEU A 200 -15.84 7.35 15.38
N GLN A 201 -16.29 6.45 16.25
CA GLN A 201 -15.58 6.09 17.48
C GLN A 201 -14.55 4.99 17.20
N CYS A 202 -13.26 5.34 17.16
CA CYS A 202 -12.20 4.33 17.03
C CYS A 202 -11.83 3.71 18.40
N PRO A 203 -11.52 2.40 18.44
CA PRO A 203 -11.52 1.43 17.33
C PRO A 203 -12.85 0.65 17.20
N SER A 204 -13.87 0.96 18.01
CA SER A 204 -15.07 0.13 18.16
C SER A 204 -16.04 0.18 16.98
N SER A 205 -16.22 1.35 16.38
CA SER A 205 -17.16 1.55 15.25
C SER A 205 -16.47 1.52 13.89
N GLY A 206 -15.15 1.57 13.87
CA GLY A 206 -14.32 1.60 12.67
C GLY A 206 -12.90 2.08 12.99
N LEU A 207 -12.01 1.93 12.03
CA LEU A 207 -10.62 2.37 12.12
C LEU A 207 -10.16 2.80 10.73
N PRO A 208 -9.57 3.99 10.56
CA PRO A 208 -9.14 4.45 9.25
C PRO A 208 -7.98 3.63 8.70
N VAL A 209 -7.88 3.53 7.38
CA VAL A 209 -6.69 2.97 6.70
C VAL A 209 -5.63 4.06 6.53
N CYS A 210 -4.35 3.70 6.53
CA CYS A 210 -3.31 4.70 6.30
C CYS A 210 -3.26 5.14 4.84
N VAL A 211 -3.10 6.44 4.62
CA VAL A 211 -2.71 6.98 3.31
C VAL A 211 -1.17 7.04 3.26
N PRO A 212 -0.53 6.34 2.32
CA PRO A 212 0.93 6.38 2.18
C PRO A 212 1.40 7.67 1.49
N GLU A 213 2.66 8.02 1.71
CA GLU A 213 3.37 8.99 0.86
C GLU A 213 3.64 8.38 -0.52
N ARG A 214 3.68 9.23 -1.56
CA ARG A 214 3.80 8.79 -2.95
C ARG A 214 5.02 7.90 -3.17
N ASP A 215 6.19 8.38 -2.81
CA ASP A 215 7.45 7.68 -3.13
C ASP A 215 7.55 6.37 -2.33
N PHE A 216 7.04 6.33 -1.09
CA PHE A 216 6.93 5.11 -0.30
C PHE A 216 5.99 4.09 -0.96
N ALA A 217 4.81 4.53 -1.43
CA ALA A 217 3.86 3.62 -2.07
C ALA A 217 4.40 3.04 -3.38
N GLU A 218 4.97 3.89 -4.23
CA GLU A 218 5.39 3.52 -5.60
C GLU A 218 6.66 2.68 -5.63
N HIS A 219 7.51 2.76 -4.60
CA HIS A 219 8.80 2.06 -4.59
C HIS A 219 8.90 0.97 -3.53
N VAL A 220 8.16 1.06 -2.41
CA VAL A 220 8.19 0.06 -1.33
C VAL A 220 6.96 -0.83 -1.36
N LEU A 221 5.76 -0.25 -1.42
CA LEU A 221 4.53 -1.01 -1.28
C LEU A 221 4.15 -1.76 -2.55
N ILE A 222 3.86 -1.03 -3.64
CA ILE A 222 3.23 -1.59 -4.85
C ILE A 222 4.13 -2.66 -5.51
N PRO A 223 5.44 -2.44 -5.70
CA PRO A 223 6.31 -3.44 -6.31
C PRO A 223 6.74 -4.56 -5.34
N GLY A 224 6.80 -4.25 -4.03
CA GLY A 224 7.47 -5.09 -3.04
C GLY A 224 6.57 -5.97 -2.19
N THR A 225 5.25 -5.82 -2.30
CA THR A 225 4.28 -6.57 -1.47
C THR A 225 3.17 -7.17 -2.33
N GLU A 226 2.39 -8.08 -1.77
CA GLU A 226 1.11 -8.50 -2.33
C GLU A 226 0.01 -7.56 -1.81
N GLY A 227 -0.93 -7.17 -2.68
CA GLY A 227 -2.07 -6.36 -2.30
C GLY A 227 -3.30 -7.20 -1.98
N LEU A 228 -4.20 -6.66 -1.16
CA LEU A 228 -5.53 -7.21 -0.94
C LEU A 228 -6.57 -6.22 -1.47
N LEU A 229 -7.28 -6.63 -2.53
CA LEU A 229 -8.53 -6.01 -2.94
C LEU A 229 -9.63 -6.43 -1.97
N SER A 230 -10.36 -5.45 -1.45
CA SER A 230 -11.39 -5.66 -0.45
C SER A 230 -12.60 -4.77 -0.76
N GLY A 231 -13.80 -5.33 -0.70
CA GLY A 231 -15.03 -4.63 -1.05
C GLY A 231 -16.22 -5.58 -1.17
N TRP A 232 -17.30 -5.14 -1.79
CA TRP A 232 -18.50 -5.97 -2.01
C TRP A 232 -18.66 -6.31 -3.49
N MET A 233 -19.37 -7.40 -3.75
CA MET A 233 -19.82 -7.77 -5.10
C MET A 233 -21.29 -7.42 -5.27
N LEU A 234 -21.70 -7.19 -6.51
CA LEU A 234 -23.12 -7.13 -6.86
C LEU A 234 -23.73 -8.54 -6.86
N ASN A 235 -24.90 -8.68 -6.24
CA ASN A 235 -25.78 -9.84 -6.33
C ASN A 235 -27.10 -9.39 -6.95
N GLY A 236 -27.18 -9.43 -8.28
CA GLY A 236 -28.26 -8.79 -9.04
C GLY A 236 -28.13 -7.26 -8.97
N THR A 237 -29.15 -6.58 -8.46
CA THR A 237 -29.18 -5.12 -8.27
C THR A 237 -28.70 -4.66 -6.89
N HIS A 238 -28.47 -5.59 -5.96
CA HIS A 238 -28.13 -5.27 -4.58
C HIS A 238 -26.69 -5.65 -4.24
N LEU A 239 -26.09 -4.91 -3.31
CA LEU A 239 -24.78 -5.26 -2.74
C LEU A 239 -24.87 -6.53 -1.91
N ALA A 240 -23.90 -7.43 -2.07
CA ALA A 240 -23.77 -8.59 -1.20
C ALA A 240 -23.63 -8.16 0.28
N THR A 241 -24.15 -8.97 1.20
CA THR A 241 -24.06 -8.68 2.64
C THR A 241 -22.65 -8.86 3.20
N THR A 242 -21.84 -9.73 2.58
CA THR A 242 -20.50 -10.05 3.05
C THR A 242 -19.46 -9.44 2.12
N PRO A 243 -18.46 -8.70 2.64
CA PRO A 243 -17.34 -8.25 1.83
C PRO A 243 -16.49 -9.44 1.38
N MET A 244 -15.88 -9.31 0.21
CA MET A 244 -14.94 -10.28 -0.33
C MET A 244 -13.53 -9.72 -0.34
N LEU A 245 -12.57 -10.65 -0.27
CA LEU A 245 -11.14 -10.39 -0.38
C LEU A 245 -10.59 -11.11 -1.59
N LEU A 246 -9.70 -10.44 -2.30
CA LEU A 246 -8.94 -11.01 -3.40
C LEU A 246 -7.49 -10.55 -3.32
N SER A 247 -6.58 -11.52 -3.36
CA SER A 247 -5.16 -11.27 -3.55
C SER A 247 -4.90 -10.65 -4.92
N VAL A 248 -4.12 -9.57 -4.95
CA VAL A 248 -3.74 -8.86 -6.17
C VAL A 248 -2.24 -8.56 -6.22
N THR A 249 -1.69 -8.56 -7.42
CA THR A 249 -0.29 -8.19 -7.69
C THR A 249 -0.22 -7.14 -8.77
N GLN A 250 0.82 -6.29 -8.73
CA GLN A 250 1.00 -5.23 -9.72
C GLN A 250 1.08 -5.84 -11.12
N ALA A 251 0.34 -5.26 -12.05
CA ALA A 251 0.37 -5.62 -13.46
C ALA A 251 1.08 -4.54 -14.27
N ASP A 252 1.65 -4.93 -15.41
CA ASP A 252 2.23 -3.99 -16.35
C ASP A 252 1.14 -3.09 -16.97
N GLY A 253 1.42 -1.80 -17.09
CA GLY A 253 0.46 -0.81 -17.56
C GLY A 253 0.11 -0.98 -19.05
N GLU A 254 1.06 -1.41 -19.88
CA GLU A 254 0.82 -1.63 -21.31
C GLU A 254 -0.03 -2.88 -21.53
N GLU A 255 0.32 -3.99 -20.88
CA GLU A 255 -0.49 -5.23 -20.91
C GLU A 255 -1.92 -4.97 -20.41
N CYS A 256 -2.05 -4.23 -19.32
CA CYS A 256 -3.34 -3.87 -18.74
C CYS A 256 -4.19 -3.01 -19.69
N GLY A 257 -3.60 -1.97 -20.28
CA GLY A 257 -4.29 -1.08 -21.22
C GLY A 257 -4.80 -1.83 -22.45
N GLN A 258 -3.99 -2.74 -22.99
CA GLN A 258 -4.39 -3.60 -24.11
C GLN A 258 -5.50 -4.59 -23.71
N THR A 259 -5.40 -5.21 -22.53
CA THR A 259 -6.37 -6.21 -22.05
C THR A 259 -7.73 -5.60 -21.75
N LEU A 260 -7.75 -4.40 -21.16
CA LEU A 260 -8.99 -3.73 -20.76
C LEU A 260 -9.52 -2.78 -21.85
N ASN A 261 -8.77 -2.56 -22.92
CA ASN A 261 -9.07 -1.56 -23.96
C ASN A 261 -9.28 -0.16 -23.36
N VAL A 262 -8.37 0.24 -22.48
CA VAL A 262 -8.38 1.52 -21.76
C VAL A 262 -7.02 2.19 -21.83
N THR A 263 -6.99 3.51 -21.65
CA THR A 263 -5.73 4.25 -21.54
C THR A 263 -5.29 4.31 -20.09
N VAL A 264 -4.16 3.68 -19.76
CA VAL A 264 -3.57 3.77 -18.42
C VAL A 264 -2.84 5.11 -18.29
N THR A 265 -3.26 5.92 -17.32
CA THR A 265 -2.69 7.24 -17.03
C THR A 265 -1.71 7.18 -15.86
N THR A 266 -0.98 8.28 -15.64
CA THR A 266 -0.07 8.42 -14.48
C THR A 266 -0.78 8.46 -13.12
N ARG A 267 -2.11 8.58 -13.10
CA ARG A 267 -2.96 8.58 -11.90
C ARG A 267 -3.77 7.29 -11.74
N THR A 268 -3.55 6.32 -12.61
CA THR A 268 -4.13 4.98 -12.50
C THR A 268 -3.04 3.95 -12.26
N SER A 269 -3.41 2.82 -11.68
CA SER A 269 -2.54 1.67 -11.46
C SER A 269 -3.27 0.40 -11.88
N CYS A 270 -2.53 -0.56 -12.42
CA CYS A 270 -3.08 -1.85 -12.81
C CYS A 270 -2.68 -2.94 -11.83
N GLU A 271 -3.66 -3.73 -11.44
CA GLU A 271 -3.48 -4.88 -10.56
C GLU A 271 -4.10 -6.12 -11.23
N LYS A 272 -3.48 -7.29 -11.03
CA LYS A 272 -3.96 -8.58 -11.50
C LYS A 272 -4.44 -9.40 -10.32
N GLY A 273 -5.70 -9.81 -10.33
CA GLY A 273 -6.28 -10.68 -9.32
C GLY A 273 -5.87 -12.14 -9.48
N SER A 274 -5.83 -12.89 -8.38
CA SER A 274 -5.51 -14.33 -8.40
C SER A 274 -6.56 -15.20 -9.10
N VAL A 275 -7.80 -14.71 -9.23
CA VAL A 275 -8.94 -15.43 -9.83
C VAL A 275 -9.75 -14.48 -10.73
N VAL A 276 -10.34 -14.99 -11.81
CA VAL A 276 -11.31 -14.26 -12.64
C VAL A 276 -12.59 -14.08 -11.83
N MET A 277 -13.02 -12.85 -11.57
CA MET A 277 -14.22 -12.60 -10.74
C MET A 277 -15.13 -11.50 -11.28
N GLY A 278 -16.42 -11.67 -10.95
CA GLY A 278 -17.55 -10.83 -11.30
C GLY A 278 -17.56 -9.46 -10.60
N PRO A 279 -18.66 -8.70 -10.75
CA PRO A 279 -18.62 -7.25 -10.67
C PRO A 279 -18.44 -6.78 -9.23
N TRP A 280 -17.22 -6.37 -8.93
CA TRP A 280 -16.90 -5.60 -7.74
C TRP A 280 -17.66 -4.28 -7.75
N VAL A 281 -18.04 -3.81 -6.58
CA VAL A 281 -18.73 -2.53 -6.44
C VAL A 281 -17.70 -1.41 -6.55
N GLU A 282 -18.07 -0.34 -7.25
CA GLU A 282 -17.24 0.88 -7.31
C GLU A 282 -16.95 1.41 -5.90
N GLY A 283 -15.73 1.91 -5.70
CA GLY A 283 -15.25 2.30 -4.36
C GLY A 283 -14.69 1.16 -3.52
N SER A 284 -14.63 -0.07 -4.06
CA SER A 284 -13.78 -1.14 -3.50
C SER A 284 -12.31 -0.71 -3.52
N VAL A 285 -11.49 -1.25 -2.61
CA VAL A 285 -10.14 -0.71 -2.40
C VAL A 285 -9.06 -1.77 -2.31
N VAL A 286 -7.87 -1.42 -2.81
CA VAL A 286 -6.64 -2.23 -2.65
C VAL A 286 -5.81 -1.64 -1.53
N THR A 287 -5.46 -2.51 -0.58
CA THR A 287 -4.61 -2.18 0.56
C THR A 287 -3.42 -3.11 0.62
N ARG A 288 -2.29 -2.61 1.13
CA ARG A 288 -1.02 -3.34 1.25
C ARG A 288 -0.49 -3.20 2.67
N GLU A 289 0.01 -4.29 3.22
CA GLU A 289 0.57 -4.32 4.57
C GLU A 289 2.08 -4.10 4.53
N HIS A 290 2.57 -3.28 5.47
CA HIS A 290 4.00 -3.07 5.66
C HIS A 290 4.32 -2.90 7.14
N LYS A 291 5.16 -3.81 7.66
CA LYS A 291 5.68 -3.78 9.05
C LYS A 291 4.59 -3.60 10.12
N GLY A 292 3.46 -4.29 9.96
CA GLY A 292 2.31 -4.31 10.85
C GLY A 292 1.22 -3.27 10.57
N THR A 293 1.37 -2.45 9.53
CA THR A 293 0.45 -1.34 9.22
C THR A 293 -0.10 -1.46 7.81
N TRP A 294 -1.41 -1.24 7.64
CA TRP A 294 -2.10 -1.30 6.34
C TRP A 294 -2.22 0.07 5.67
N PHE A 295 -1.84 0.12 4.40
CA PHE A 295 -1.84 1.33 3.59
C PHE A 295 -2.75 1.17 2.37
N LEU A 296 -3.51 2.21 2.06
CA LEU A 296 -4.37 2.29 0.89
C LEU A 296 -3.56 2.67 -0.35
N THR A 297 -3.60 1.83 -1.38
CA THR A 297 -2.84 2.07 -2.61
C THR A 297 -3.71 2.28 -3.85
N GLY A 298 -4.94 1.76 -3.86
CA GLY A 298 -5.84 1.91 -5.00
C GLY A 298 -7.32 1.94 -4.63
N ILE A 299 -8.11 2.65 -5.44
CA ILE A 299 -9.57 2.57 -5.43
C ILE A 299 -10.03 2.06 -6.77
N LEU A 300 -10.94 1.09 -6.74
CA LEU A 300 -11.58 0.57 -7.92
C LEU A 300 -12.65 1.56 -8.39
N GLY A 301 -12.44 2.10 -9.58
CA GLY A 301 -13.45 2.86 -10.32
C GLY A 301 -14.49 1.93 -10.91
N SER A 302 -14.98 2.24 -12.12
CA SER A 302 -15.86 1.33 -12.86
C SER A 302 -15.15 0.00 -13.19
N PRO A 303 -15.63 -1.14 -12.66
CA PRO A 303 -15.03 -2.44 -12.96
C PRO A 303 -15.26 -2.83 -14.42
N PRO A 304 -14.39 -3.66 -15.02
CA PRO A 304 -14.68 -4.26 -16.32
C PRO A 304 -15.91 -5.17 -16.24
N PRO A 305 -16.59 -5.45 -17.38
CA PRO A 305 -17.71 -6.36 -17.42
C PRO A 305 -17.37 -7.74 -16.80
N PRO A 306 -18.33 -8.41 -16.13
CA PRO A 306 -18.09 -9.66 -15.42
C PRO A 306 -17.46 -10.74 -16.32
N GLY A 307 -16.42 -11.42 -15.82
CA GLY A 307 -15.87 -12.61 -16.46
C GLY A 307 -14.92 -12.36 -17.65
N GLN A 308 -14.53 -11.11 -17.92
CA GLN A 308 -13.64 -10.79 -19.05
C GLN A 308 -12.15 -10.81 -18.71
N SER A 309 -11.75 -10.48 -17.47
CA SER A 309 -10.33 -10.37 -17.13
C SER A 309 -10.04 -10.51 -15.64
N GLN A 310 -8.80 -10.87 -15.31
CA GLN A 310 -8.22 -10.74 -13.97
C GLN A 310 -7.62 -9.34 -13.74
N MET A 311 -7.51 -8.54 -14.80
CA MET A 311 -6.94 -7.19 -14.75
C MET A 311 -7.94 -6.20 -14.18
N LEU A 312 -7.45 -5.35 -13.30
CA LEU A 312 -8.19 -4.31 -12.61
C LEU A 312 -7.50 -2.98 -12.84
N LEU A 313 -8.24 -1.99 -13.32
CA LEU A 313 -7.80 -0.61 -13.39
C LEU A 313 -8.26 0.12 -12.12
N LEU A 314 -7.31 0.68 -11.36
CA LEU A 314 -7.59 1.43 -10.14
C LEU A 314 -7.09 2.85 -10.24
N THR A 315 -7.73 3.76 -9.52
CA THR A 315 -7.17 5.09 -9.25
C THR A 315 -6.03 4.96 -8.25
N ALA A 316 -4.84 5.46 -8.60
CA ALA A 316 -3.64 5.40 -7.78
C ALA A 316 -3.71 6.43 -6.64
N VAL A 317 -4.22 6.00 -5.48
CA VAL A 317 -4.42 6.82 -4.28
C VAL A 317 -3.20 7.66 -3.86
N PRO A 318 -1.94 7.16 -3.90
CA PRO A 318 -0.77 7.94 -3.48
C PRO A 318 -0.58 9.26 -4.24
N ARG A 319 -1.11 9.35 -5.46
CA ARG A 319 -1.08 10.56 -6.31
C ARG A 319 -1.97 11.70 -5.80
N TYR A 320 -2.86 11.44 -4.84
CA TYR A 320 -3.83 12.40 -4.30
C TYR A 320 -3.50 12.85 -2.86
N SER A 321 -2.37 12.41 -2.30
CA SER A 321 -1.93 12.72 -0.93
C SER A 321 -1.91 14.23 -0.61
N MET A 322 -1.54 15.09 -1.56
CA MET A 322 -1.58 16.55 -1.39
C MET A 322 -3.00 17.10 -1.32
N TRP A 323 -3.91 16.60 -2.17
CA TRP A 323 -5.31 17.02 -2.15
C TRP A 323 -5.99 16.62 -0.85
N PHE A 324 -5.73 15.40 -0.37
CA PHE A 324 -6.18 14.93 0.94
C PHE A 324 -5.76 15.85 2.09
N LYS A 325 -4.49 16.27 2.13
CA LYS A 325 -3.96 17.21 3.15
C LYS A 325 -4.61 18.61 3.07
N GLN A 326 -5.10 19.02 1.91
CA GLN A 326 -5.76 20.33 1.75
C GLN A 326 -7.20 20.32 2.27
N ILE A 327 -7.91 19.20 2.09
CA ILE A 327 -9.32 19.06 2.45
C ILE A 327 -9.50 18.60 3.90
N MET A 328 -8.77 17.56 4.34
CA MET A 328 -8.92 16.95 5.67
C MET A 328 -8.07 17.64 6.75
N LYS A 329 -8.12 18.98 6.81
CA LYS A 329 -7.34 19.78 7.76
C LYS A 329 -7.88 19.70 9.19
#